data_AF-A0A2P7EB93-F1
#
_entry.id   AF-A0A2P7EB93-F1
#
_cell.length_a   1.000
_cell.length_b   1.000
_cell.length_c   1.000
_cell.angle_alpha   90.00
_cell.angle_beta   90.00
_cell.angle_gamma   90.00
#
_symmetry.space_group_name_H-M   'P 1'
#
loop_
_entity.id
_entity.type
_entity.pdbx_description
1 polymer ?
#
loop_
_entity_poly.entity_id
_entity_poly.type
_entity_poly.pdbx_seq_one_letter_code
_entity_poly.pdbx_strand_id
1 'polypeptide(L)' 'MAAPQGPFCNIRLLIVHRYAPGIKKGGAQPCSIENFGRRGKPVKKLRFIPAEKAFAYASKFQGMPGCTVSVI' A
#
# COMPACT_ATOMS: atom_id res chain seq x y z
N MET A 1 19.17 -16.77 22.69
CA MET A 1 17.70 -16.56 22.72
C MET A 1 17.15 -17.04 21.40
N ALA A 2 16.39 -18.14 21.38
CA ALA A 2 15.76 -18.62 20.15
C ALA A 2 14.61 -17.68 19.79
N ALA A 3 14.62 -17.11 18.59
CA ALA A 3 13.50 -16.33 18.09
C ALA A 3 12.28 -17.25 17.97
N PRO A 4 11.07 -16.80 18.35
CA PRO A 4 9.87 -17.61 18.18
C PRO A 4 9.63 -17.85 16.67
N GLN A 5 9.84 -19.09 16.24
CA GLN A 5 9.70 -19.57 14.86
C GLN A 5 8.31 -20.16 14.59
N GLY A 6 7.28 -19.43 15.01
CA GLY A 6 5.93 -19.61 14.48
C GLY A 6 5.81 -18.95 13.09
N PRO A 7 4.74 -19.23 12.31
CA PRO A 7 4.47 -18.50 11.07
C PRO A 7 4.11 -17.05 11.39
N PHE A 8 5.12 -16.22 11.66
CA PHE A 8 4.96 -14.82 11.99
C PHE A 8 4.93 -14.01 10.70
N CYS A 9 3.76 -13.79 10.12
CA CYS A 9 3.65 -12.86 9.01
C CYS A 9 3.64 -11.43 9.56
N ASN A 10 4.67 -10.63 9.23
CA ASN A 10 4.62 -9.20 9.48
C ASN A 10 3.38 -8.63 8.76
N ILE A 11 2.47 -8.00 9.50
CA ILE A 11 1.28 -7.37 8.94
C ILE A 11 1.55 -5.90 8.66
N ARG A 12 1.07 -5.44 7.50
CA ARG A 12 1.19 -4.04 7.05
C ARG A 12 -0.13 -3.56 6.45
N LEU A 13 -0.21 -2.26 6.24
CA LEU A 13 -1.27 -1.56 5.52
C LEU A 13 -0.71 -1.06 4.20
N LEU A 14 -1.49 -1.21 3.13
CA LEU A 14 -1.15 -0.69 1.81
C LEU A 14 -2.14 0.40 1.43
N ILE A 15 -1.61 1.60 1.21
CA ILE A 15 -2.37 2.80 0.87
C ILE A 15 -1.84 3.33 -0.46
N VAL A 16 -2.73 3.56 -1.42
CA VAL A 16 -2.40 4.15 -2.71
C VAL A 16 -3.04 5.52 -2.79
N HIS A 17 -2.19 6.53 -2.96
CA HIS A 17 -2.58 7.91 -3.18
C HIS A 17 -2.54 8.19 -4.69
N ARG A 18 -3.67 8.58 -5.28
CA ARG A 18 -3.72 9.01 -6.68
C ARG A 18 -3.81 10.52 -6.77
N TYR A 19 -3.07 11.08 -7.71
CA TYR A 19 -3.01 12.51 -8.00
C TYR A 19 -3.54 12.77 -9.40
N ALA A 20 -4.09 13.96 -9.63
CA ALA A 20 -4.48 14.38 -10.97
C ALA A 20 -3.25 14.43 -11.89
N PRO A 21 -3.43 14.08 -13.19
CA PRO A 21 -2.35 14.15 -14.16
C PRO A 21 -1.80 15.58 -14.24
N GLY A 22 -0.47 15.72 -14.23
CA GLY A 22 0.22 17.02 -14.30
C GLY A 22 0.49 17.69 -12.95
N ILE A 23 -0.03 17.17 -11.83
CA ILE A 23 0.27 17.70 -10.49
C ILE A 23 1.61 17.14 -9.97
N LYS A 24 2.47 18.02 -9.46
CA LYS A 24 3.69 17.62 -8.73
C LYS A 24 3.30 16.96 -7.41
N LYS A 25 3.76 15.73 -7.18
CA LYS A 25 3.38 14.88 -6.03
C LYS A 25 3.77 15.47 -4.66
N GLY A 26 4.83 16.28 -4.61
CA GLY A 26 5.32 16.90 -3.37
C GLY A 26 4.42 18.04 -2.91
N GLY A 27 3.72 17.84 -1.78
CA GLY A 27 2.86 18.86 -1.15
C GLY A 27 1.44 18.96 -1.70
N ALA A 28 1.11 18.21 -2.76
CA ALA A 28 -0.24 18.17 -3.30
C ALA A 28 -1.16 17.27 -2.47
N GLN A 29 -2.44 17.64 -2.34
CA GLN A 29 -3.45 16.71 -1.83
C GLN A 29 -3.78 15.64 -2.89
N PRO A 30 -3.81 14.37 -2.49
CA PRO A 30 -4.25 13.31 -3.39
C PRO A 30 -5.75 13.45 -3.69
N CYS A 31 -6.14 13.23 -4.95
CA CYS A 31 -7.54 13.23 -5.38
C CYS A 31 -8.31 12.05 -4.78
N SER A 32 -7.63 10.92 -4.58
CA SER A 32 -8.22 9.74 -3.95
C SER A 32 -7.18 8.96 -3.16
N ILE A 33 -7.60 8.46 -2.00
CA ILE A 33 -6.83 7.57 -1.15
C ILE A 33 -7.55 6.22 -1.13
N GLU A 34 -6.89 5.19 -1.65
CA GLU A 34 -7.43 3.83 -1.71
C GLU A 34 -6.65 2.91 -0.78
N ASN A 35 -7.36 2.17 0.07
CA ASN A 35 -6.79 1.13 0.90
C ASN A 35 -6.88 -0.21 0.19
N PHE A 36 -5.88 -1.07 0.32
CA PHE A 36 -5.86 -2.38 -0.33
C PHE A 36 -5.97 -3.53 0.67
N GLY A 37 -6.86 -4.47 0.38
CA GLY A 37 -7.04 -5.69 1.18
C GLY A 37 -6.14 -6.85 0.74
N ARG A 38 -6.20 -7.97 1.46
CA ARG A 38 -5.34 -9.17 1.23
C ARG A 38 -5.43 -9.74 -0.20
N ARG A 39 -6.56 -9.49 -0.89
CA ARG A 39 -6.82 -9.90 -2.28
C ARG A 39 -6.27 -8.93 -3.34
N GLY A 40 -5.58 -7.86 -2.94
CA GLY A 40 -5.10 -6.84 -3.88
C GLY A 40 -6.21 -6.00 -4.52
N LYS A 41 -7.37 -5.93 -3.87
CA LYS A 41 -8.51 -5.10 -4.30
C LYS A 41 -8.67 -3.88 -3.39
N PRO A 42 -9.14 -2.75 -3.94
CA PRO A 42 -9.48 -1.60 -3.13
C PRO A 42 -10.60 -1.94 -2.15
N VAL A 43 -10.46 -1.49 -0.92
CA VAL A 43 -11.39 -1.70 0.19
C VAL A 43 -11.71 -0.36 0.84
N LYS A 44 -12.98 -0.16 1.21
CA LYS A 44 -13.40 1.09 1.90
C LYS A 44 -12.77 1.23 3.28
N LYS A 45 -12.63 0.14 4.03
CA LYS A 45 -12.03 0.12 5.36
C LYS A 45 -10.59 -0.39 5.30
N LEU A 46 -9.72 0.18 6.14
CA LEU A 46 -8.36 -0.29 6.34
C LEU A 46 -8.36 -1.79 6.71
N ARG A 47 -7.46 -2.55 6.08
CA ARG A 47 -7.28 -3.98 6.35
C ARG A 47 -5.80 -4.30 6.41
N PHE A 48 -5.41 -5.03 7.44
CA PHE A 48 -4.08 -5.59 7.54
C PHE A 48 -3.87 -6.67 6.47
N ILE A 49 -2.70 -6.64 5.85
CA ILE A 49 -2.26 -7.60 4.85
C ILE A 49 -0.85 -8.11 5.19
N PRO A 50 -0.48 -9.33 4.78
CA PRO A 50 0.90 -9.81 4.94
C PRO A 50 1.89 -8.88 4.23
N ALA A 51 3.03 -8.59 4.86
CA ALA A 51 4.04 -7.65 4.38
C ALA A 51 4.54 -8.02 2.99
N GLU A 52 4.81 -9.31 2.75
CA GLU A 52 5.21 -9.82 1.42
C GLU A 52 4.23 -9.40 0.33
N LYS A 53 2.92 -9.54 0.60
CA LYS A 53 1.87 -9.11 -0.34
C LYS A 53 1.79 -7.60 -0.45
N ALA A 54 1.93 -6.88 0.66
CA ALA A 54 1.93 -5.42 0.67
C ALA A 54 3.02 -4.85 -0.24
N PHE A 55 4.25 -5.36 -0.11
CA PHE A 55 5.38 -4.95 -0.93
C PHE A 55 5.24 -5.39 -2.39
N ALA A 56 4.76 -6.61 -2.66
CA ALA A 56 4.51 -7.07 -4.02
C ALA A 56 3.48 -6.20 -4.75
N TYR A 57 2.40 -5.80 -4.07
CA TYR A 57 1.43 -4.88 -4.64
C TYR A 57 1.98 -3.45 -4.73
N ALA A 58 2.72 -2.99 -3.73
CA ALA A 58 3.31 -1.65 -3.75
C ALA A 58 4.25 -1.45 -4.94
N SER A 59 5.10 -2.44 -5.21
CA SER A 59 6.00 -2.44 -6.37
C SER A 59 5.23 -2.32 -7.69
N LYS A 60 4.10 -3.03 -7.83
CA LYS A 60 3.22 -2.92 -9.01
C LYS A 60 2.59 -1.53 -9.15
N PHE A 61 2.12 -0.94 -8.05
CA PHE A 61 1.48 0.37 -8.08
C PHE A 61 2.46 1.54 -8.23
N GLN A 62 3.70 1.38 -7.77
CA GLN A 62 4.75 2.39 -7.92
C GLN A 62 5.10 2.64 -9.39
N GLY A 63 4.93 1.65 -10.27
CA GLY A 63 5.10 1.80 -11.71
C GLY A 63 3.99 2.59 -12.41
N MET A 64 2.88 2.91 -11.73
CA MET A 64 1.79 3.66 -12.34
C MET A 64 2.02 5.18 -12.26
N PRO A 65 1.84 5.92 -13.37
CA PRO A 65 1.96 7.37 -13.37
C PRO A 65 0.89 8.00 -12.45
N GLY A 66 1.24 9.10 -11.79
CA GLY A 66 0.30 9.81 -10.90
C GLY A 66 -0.06 9.09 -9.59
N CYS A 67 0.62 7.99 -9.25
CA CYS A 67 0.39 7.25 -8.01
C CYS A 67 1.57 7.39 -7.03
N THR A 68 1.28 7.49 -5.74
CA THR A 68 2.24 7.31 -4.64
C THR A 68 1.73 6.20 -3.75
N VAL A 69 2.63 5.32 -3.32
CA VAL A 69 2.26 4.17 -2.50
C VAL A 69 2.92 4.28 -1.14
N SER A 70 2.13 4.04 -0.10
CA SER A 70 2.58 4.02 1.28
C SER A 70 2.34 2.63 1.87
N VAL A 71 3.38 2.05 2.46
CA VAL A 71 3.30 0.75 3.16
C VAL A 71 3.65 1.00 4.63
N ILE A 72 2.64 0.91 5.50
CA ILE A 72 2.74 1.20 6.95
C ILE A 72 2.70 -0.10 7.74
#